data_AF-A0A849E923-F1
#
_entry.id   AF-A0A849E923-F1
#
_cell.length_a   1.000
_cell.length_b   1.000
_cell.length_c   1.000
_cell.angle_alpha   90.00
_cell.angle_beta   90.00
_cell.angle_gamma   90.00
#
_symmetry.space_group_name_H-M   'P 1'
#
loop_
_entity.id
_entity.type
_entity.pdbx_description
1 polymer ?
#
loop_
_entity_poly.entity_id
_entity_poly.type
_entity_poly.pdbx_seq_one_letter_code
_entity_poly.pdbx_strand_id
1 'polypeptide(L)'
;MTYTPKFRASRRSVLKGSGAAFIGLTMMPRFAMSEEEKKLNFYNWDTYIGETTLADFNEASGIEVKMDLYADNAELFAKLKEGNPGYDVIIPTNDYVERMIAAGMLDELDKSKIPNLANIADAFKEATFDPGRKHSVPYMWGTMGIGYRKSKVKDASSWKVVFEDSEHSGRISLLGDGESVIGVALQYL
;
A
#
# COMPACT_ATOMS: atom_id res chain seq x y z
N MET A 1 6.19 -4.99 87.63
CA MET A 1 7.55 -5.22 87.11
C MET A 1 7.45 -5.21 85.59
N THR A 2 7.69 -4.06 84.95
CA THR A 2 7.42 -3.81 83.52
C THR A 2 8.73 -3.53 82.80
N TYR A 3 9.10 -4.39 81.86
CA TYR A 3 10.29 -4.26 81.02
C TYR A 3 9.93 -3.50 79.73
N THR A 4 10.57 -2.36 79.49
CA THR A 4 10.45 -1.60 78.23
C THR A 4 11.79 -1.68 77.49
N PRO A 5 11.86 -2.26 76.28
CA PRO A 5 13.10 -2.23 75.50
C PRO A 5 13.26 -0.85 74.85
N LYS A 6 14.42 -0.21 75.08
CA LYS A 6 14.83 1.00 74.35
C LYS A 6 15.62 0.60 73.11
N PHE A 7 14.98 0.54 71.95
CA PHE A 7 15.70 0.53 70.67
C PHE A 7 16.27 1.93 70.41
N ARG A 8 17.58 2.07 70.49
CA ARG A 8 18.30 3.31 70.12
C ARG A 8 18.96 3.08 68.77
N ALA A 9 18.33 3.58 67.70
CA ALA A 9 18.93 3.55 66.36
C ALA A 9 20.22 4.40 66.37
N SER A 10 21.35 3.77 66.06
CA SER A 10 22.65 4.43 65.95
C SER A 10 22.84 4.93 64.52
N ARG A 11 23.50 6.08 64.34
CA ARG A 11 23.80 6.67 63.01
C ARG A 11 24.49 5.70 62.05
N ARG A 12 25.10 4.61 62.54
CA ARG A 12 25.69 3.53 61.74
C ARG A 12 24.69 2.58 61.08
N SER A 13 23.45 2.46 61.55
CA SER A 13 22.44 1.58 60.92
C SER A 13 21.74 2.23 59.72
N VAL A 14 21.83 3.55 59.55
CA VAL A 14 21.26 4.27 58.40
C VAL A 14 22.14 4.14 57.16
N LEU A 15 23.47 4.04 57.31
CA LEU A 15 24.40 3.95 56.18
C LEU A 15 24.46 2.56 55.52
N LYS A 16 23.97 1.50 56.19
CA LYS A 16 23.89 0.15 55.60
C LYS A 16 22.60 -0.08 54.80
N GLY A 17 21.61 0.79 54.92
CA GLY A 17 20.31 0.66 54.24
C GLY A 17 20.18 1.46 52.93
N SER A 18 21.07 2.42 52.67
CA SER A 18 20.94 3.36 51.55
C SER A 18 21.68 2.95 50.28
N GLY A 19 22.56 1.94 50.33
CA GLY A 19 23.31 1.46 49.16
C GLY A 19 22.47 0.62 48.17
N ALA A 20 21.38 0.01 48.63
CA ALA A 20 20.56 -0.88 47.79
C ALA A 20 19.42 -0.16 47.05
N ALA A 21 19.03 1.05 47.49
CA ALA A 21 17.92 1.79 46.88
C ALA A 21 18.31 2.60 45.63
N PHE A 22 19.60 2.94 45.46
CA PHE A 22 20.05 3.75 44.32
C PHE A 22 20.35 2.95 43.05
N ILE A 23 20.65 1.65 43.17
CA ILE A 23 20.92 0.79 41.99
C ILE A 23 19.61 0.33 41.34
N GLY A 24 18.50 0.29 42.08
CA GLY A 24 17.19 -0.12 41.56
C GLY A 24 16.46 0.93 40.73
N LEU A 25 16.82 2.22 40.83
CA LEU A 25 16.12 3.30 40.12
C LEU A 25 16.65 3.57 38.70
N THR A 26 17.86 3.10 38.37
CA THR A 26 18.45 3.26 37.04
C THR A 26 18.07 2.17 36.04
N MET A 27 17.35 1.13 36.48
CA MET A 27 16.84 0.03 35.65
C MET A 27 15.30 0.02 35.56
N MET A 28 14.65 1.18 35.58
CA MET A 28 13.32 1.24 34.95
C MET A 28 13.53 0.99 33.46
N PRO A 29 12.82 0.03 32.83
CA PRO A 29 12.82 -0.05 31.38
C PRO A 29 12.34 1.31 30.91
N ARG A 30 13.24 2.10 30.29
CA ARG A 30 12.79 3.11 29.36
C ARG A 30 11.96 2.30 28.38
N PHE A 31 10.65 2.45 28.43
CA PHE A 31 9.84 2.23 27.24
C PHE A 31 10.53 3.10 26.19
N ALA A 32 11.37 2.45 25.37
CA ALA A 32 11.69 3.00 24.09
C ALA A 32 10.33 3.09 23.42
N MET A 33 9.68 4.25 23.54
CA MET A 33 8.90 4.75 22.43
C MET A 33 9.93 4.81 21.31
N SER A 34 10.10 3.68 20.62
CA SER A 34 10.52 3.67 19.24
C SER A 34 9.55 4.63 18.58
N GLU A 35 9.99 5.86 18.35
CA GLU A 35 9.27 6.75 17.45
C GLU A 35 9.17 5.94 16.15
N GLU A 36 7.95 5.54 15.80
CA GLU A 36 7.69 4.75 14.61
C GLU A 36 8.38 5.48 13.46
N GLU A 37 9.25 4.78 12.74
CA GLU A 37 10.08 5.40 11.73
C GLU A 37 9.14 6.06 10.72
N LYS A 38 9.28 7.37 10.50
CA LYS A 38 8.40 8.15 9.62
C LYS A 38 8.69 7.84 8.15
N LYS A 39 8.49 6.59 7.76
CA LYS A 39 8.74 6.07 6.43
C LYS A 39 7.53 5.31 5.91
N LEU A 40 7.29 5.44 4.62
CA LEU A 40 6.26 4.73 3.88
C LEU A 40 6.90 4.08 2.66
N ASN A 41 6.80 2.76 2.54
CA ASN A 41 7.25 2.02 1.38
C ASN A 41 6.08 1.85 0.40
N PHE A 42 6.17 2.53 -0.74
CA PHE A 42 5.12 2.59 -1.75
C PHE A 42 5.55 1.83 -3.01
N TYR A 43 4.73 0.92 -3.52
CA TYR A 43 5.01 0.20 -4.76
C TYR A 43 3.94 0.54 -5.81
N ASN A 44 4.33 1.20 -6.90
CA ASN A 44 3.39 1.74 -7.89
C ASN A 44 3.85 1.50 -9.33
N TRP A 45 2.98 1.81 -10.28
CA TRP A 45 3.29 1.88 -11.70
C TRP A 45 4.13 3.12 -12.01
N ASP A 46 4.94 3.03 -13.07
CA ASP A 46 5.65 4.20 -13.59
C ASP A 46 4.65 5.24 -14.13
N THR A 47 4.98 6.53 -13.98
CA THR A 47 4.17 7.69 -14.39
C THR A 47 2.78 7.80 -13.74
N TYR A 48 2.49 7.00 -12.71
CA TYR A 48 1.16 6.88 -12.10
C TYR A 48 1.01 7.63 -10.78
N ILE A 49 1.78 8.70 -10.62
CA ILE A 49 1.71 9.62 -9.49
C ILE A 49 2.05 11.04 -9.97
N GLY A 50 1.43 12.06 -9.37
CA GLY A 50 1.69 13.45 -9.74
C GLY A 50 3.11 13.89 -9.40
N GLU A 51 3.66 14.80 -10.22
CA GLU A 51 5.06 15.27 -10.11
C GLU A 51 5.43 15.79 -8.71
N THR A 52 4.50 16.45 -8.02
CA THR A 52 4.73 17.02 -6.67
C THR A 52 4.16 16.18 -5.54
N THR A 53 3.37 15.13 -5.83
CA THR A 53 2.54 14.46 -4.82
C THR A 53 3.34 13.90 -3.64
N LEU A 54 4.51 13.31 -3.89
CA LEU A 54 5.35 12.76 -2.81
C LEU A 54 6.02 13.86 -1.97
N ALA A 55 6.42 14.97 -2.61
CA ALA A 55 7.01 16.11 -1.92
C ALA A 55 5.97 16.81 -1.05
N ASP A 56 4.79 17.08 -1.60
CA ASP A 56 3.66 17.70 -0.90
C ASP A 56 3.21 16.82 0.28
N PHE A 57 3.18 15.50 0.11
CA PHE A 57 2.89 14.55 1.19
C PHE A 57 3.94 14.58 2.31
N ASN A 58 5.23 14.61 1.95
CA ASN A 58 6.31 14.70 2.92
C ASN A 58 6.25 16.02 3.71
N GLU A 59 6.02 17.15 3.04
CA GLU A 59 5.87 18.46 3.68
C GLU A 59 4.69 18.48 4.66
N ALA A 60 3.55 17.90 4.27
CA ALA A 60 2.35 17.91 5.09
C ALA A 60 2.39 16.94 6.28
N SER A 61 3.07 15.80 6.15
CA SER A 61 3.04 14.71 7.15
C SER A 61 4.36 14.52 7.92
N GLY A 62 5.47 14.98 7.36
CA GLY A 62 6.82 14.64 7.82
C GLY A 62 7.23 13.18 7.57
N ILE A 63 6.48 12.43 6.75
CA ILE A 63 6.75 11.03 6.40
C ILE A 63 7.54 10.96 5.09
N GLU A 64 8.70 10.32 5.13
CA GLU A 64 9.51 10.04 3.94
C GLU A 64 8.91 8.86 3.16
N VAL A 65 8.66 9.05 1.86
CA VAL A 65 8.13 7.99 1.00
C VAL A 65 9.25 7.40 0.16
N LYS A 66 9.50 6.11 0.31
CA LYS A 66 10.32 5.33 -0.62
C LYS A 66 9.40 4.67 -1.64
N MET A 67 9.43 5.15 -2.88
CA MET A 67 8.66 4.56 -3.97
C MET A 67 9.51 3.63 -4.83
N ASP A 68 9.08 2.38 -4.97
CA ASP A 68 9.59 1.44 -5.96
C ASP A 68 8.57 1.31 -7.11
N LEU A 69 9.02 0.83 -8.28
CA LEU A 69 8.18 0.68 -9.48
C LEU A 69 8.09 -0.79 -9.94
N TYR A 70 6.91 -1.20 -10.42
CA TYR A 70 6.71 -2.45 -11.16
C TYR A 70 6.18 -2.20 -12.57
N ALA A 71 6.44 -3.14 -13.48
CA ALA A 71 6.02 -3.05 -14.87
C ALA A 71 4.61 -3.60 -15.10
N ASP A 72 4.20 -4.61 -14.34
CA ASP A 72 2.88 -5.23 -14.45
C ASP A 72 2.41 -5.87 -13.12
N ASN A 73 1.12 -6.20 -13.04
CA ASN A 73 0.56 -6.79 -11.83
C ASN A 73 1.09 -8.21 -11.53
N ALA A 74 1.57 -8.95 -12.54
CA ALA A 74 2.10 -10.30 -12.34
C ALA A 74 3.43 -10.21 -11.57
N GLU A 75 4.28 -9.24 -11.91
CA GLU A 75 5.48 -8.87 -11.16
C GLU A 75 5.14 -8.51 -9.71
N LEU A 76 4.21 -7.57 -9.51
CA LEU A 76 3.73 -7.15 -8.18
C LEU A 76 3.27 -8.35 -7.34
N PHE A 77 2.40 -9.19 -7.91
CA PHE A 77 1.85 -10.35 -7.21
C PHE A 77 2.93 -11.36 -6.87
N ALA A 78 3.81 -11.71 -7.82
CA ALA A 78 4.89 -12.66 -7.60
C ALA A 78 5.82 -12.20 -6.48
N LYS A 79 6.17 -10.92 -6.45
CA LYS A 79 7.04 -10.33 -5.42
C LYS A 79 6.45 -10.43 -4.02
N LEU A 80 5.14 -10.26 -3.88
CA LEU A 80 4.45 -10.32 -2.59
C LEU A 80 4.03 -11.74 -2.20
N LYS A 81 3.98 -12.68 -3.14
CA LYS A 81 3.42 -14.03 -2.93
C LYS A 81 4.20 -14.85 -1.90
N GLU A 82 5.51 -14.64 -1.81
CA GLU A 82 6.39 -15.32 -0.85
C GLU A 82 6.39 -14.64 0.54
N GLY A 83 5.72 -13.49 0.66
CA GLY A 83 5.68 -12.65 1.85
C GLY A 83 5.86 -11.18 1.49
N ASN A 84 5.34 -10.28 2.32
CA ASN A 84 5.53 -8.85 2.13
C ASN A 84 6.97 -8.44 2.49
N PRO A 85 7.80 -7.97 1.55
CA PRO A 85 9.18 -7.54 1.83
C PRO A 85 9.25 -6.16 2.50
N GLY A 86 8.11 -5.59 2.90
CA GLY A 86 8.01 -4.35 3.65
C GLY A 86 7.25 -3.22 2.93
N TYR A 87 6.44 -3.52 1.91
CA TYR A 87 5.59 -2.53 1.25
C TYR A 87 4.32 -2.26 2.07
N ASP A 88 3.99 -0.98 2.23
CA ASP A 88 2.83 -0.52 3.00
C ASP A 88 1.63 -0.23 2.09
N VAL A 89 1.89 0.29 0.89
CA VAL A 89 0.85 0.65 -0.09
C VAL A 89 1.24 0.14 -1.47
N ILE A 90 0.28 -0.46 -2.16
CA ILE A 90 0.40 -0.99 -3.53
C ILE A 90 -0.81 -0.58 -4.37
N ILE A 91 -0.66 -0.52 -5.70
CA ILE A 91 -1.71 -0.06 -6.63
C ILE A 91 -2.13 -1.14 -7.66
N PRO A 92 -2.58 -2.34 -7.24
CA PRO A 92 -2.99 -3.40 -8.16
C PRO A 92 -4.26 -3.06 -8.94
N THR A 93 -4.48 -3.75 -10.07
CA THR A 93 -5.78 -3.76 -10.77
C THR A 93 -6.83 -4.57 -10.01
N ASN A 94 -8.11 -4.34 -10.34
CA ASN A 94 -9.25 -4.96 -9.66
C ASN A 94 -9.17 -6.50 -9.59
N ASP A 95 -8.77 -7.15 -10.68
CA ASP A 95 -8.64 -8.61 -10.77
C ASP A 95 -7.49 -9.12 -9.87
N TYR A 96 -6.42 -8.35 -9.72
CA TYR A 96 -5.33 -8.68 -8.79
C TYR A 96 -5.67 -8.38 -7.34
N VAL A 97 -6.49 -7.36 -7.06
CA VAL A 97 -7.09 -7.19 -5.72
C VAL A 97 -7.86 -8.46 -5.33
N GLU A 98 -8.72 -8.98 -6.21
CA GLU A 98 -9.48 -10.21 -5.95
C GLU A 98 -8.56 -11.40 -5.63
N ARG A 99 -7.53 -11.61 -6.47
CA ARG A 99 -6.54 -12.70 -6.27
C ARG A 99 -5.76 -12.53 -4.97
N MET A 100 -5.38 -11.31 -4.62
CA MET A 100 -4.64 -11.01 -3.40
C MET A 100 -5.50 -11.18 -2.14
N ILE A 101 -6.78 -10.82 -2.18
CA ILE A 101 -7.75 -11.11 -1.10
C ILE A 101 -7.89 -12.62 -0.93
N ALA A 102 -8.11 -13.36 -2.02
CA ALA A 102 -8.22 -14.81 -1.98
C ALA A 102 -6.95 -15.51 -1.46
N ALA A 103 -5.79 -14.90 -1.68
CA ALA A 103 -4.50 -15.37 -1.19
C ALA A 103 -4.15 -14.90 0.24
N GLY A 104 -5.00 -14.09 0.89
CA GLY A 104 -4.75 -13.55 2.23
C GLY A 104 -3.56 -12.57 2.29
N MET A 105 -3.34 -11.81 1.21
CA MET A 105 -2.17 -10.94 1.06
C MET A 105 -2.45 -9.46 1.42
N LEU A 106 -3.71 -9.09 1.65
CA LEU A 106 -4.11 -7.70 1.94
C LEU A 106 -4.76 -7.61 3.32
N ASP A 107 -4.40 -6.57 4.07
CA ASP A 107 -5.05 -6.23 5.34
C ASP A 107 -6.41 -5.56 5.11
N GLU A 108 -7.30 -5.66 6.11
CA GLU A 108 -8.52 -4.86 6.13
C GLU A 108 -8.18 -3.40 6.47
N LEU A 109 -8.76 -2.47 5.71
CA LEU A 109 -8.59 -1.04 5.90
C LEU A 109 -9.43 -0.52 7.07
N ASP A 110 -8.79 0.18 8.00
CA ASP A 110 -9.50 0.99 8.99
C ASP A 110 -10.03 2.27 8.33
N LYS A 111 -11.27 2.18 7.85
CA LYS A 111 -11.96 3.29 7.15
C LYS A 111 -12.13 4.54 8.00
N SER A 112 -12.10 4.42 9.33
CA SER A 112 -12.20 5.59 10.22
C SER A 112 -10.99 6.53 10.08
N LYS A 113 -9.85 6.01 9.61
CA LYS A 113 -8.62 6.76 9.33
C LYS A 113 -8.57 7.33 7.91
N ILE A 114 -9.56 7.07 7.08
CA ILE A 114 -9.61 7.50 5.67
C ILE A 114 -10.87 8.36 5.42
N PRO A 115 -10.98 9.55 6.04
CA PRO A 115 -12.18 10.38 5.94
C PRO A 115 -12.49 10.80 4.49
N ASN A 116 -11.47 10.86 3.64
CA ASN A 116 -11.61 11.22 2.23
C ASN A 116 -12.29 10.15 1.36
N LEU A 117 -12.65 8.98 1.92
CA LEU A 117 -13.54 8.02 1.25
C LEU A 117 -14.89 8.65 0.87
N ALA A 118 -15.29 9.71 1.57
CA ALA A 118 -16.48 10.50 1.22
C ALA A 118 -16.43 11.12 -0.19
N ASN A 119 -15.22 11.30 -0.77
CA ASN A 119 -15.03 11.92 -2.07
C ASN A 119 -15.11 10.93 -3.25
N ILE A 120 -15.28 9.63 -2.97
CA ILE A 120 -15.39 8.60 -4.02
C ILE A 120 -16.75 8.74 -4.72
N ALA A 121 -16.71 8.84 -6.05
CA ALA A 121 -17.92 8.92 -6.87
C ALA A 121 -18.78 7.65 -6.74
N ASP A 122 -20.09 7.80 -6.83
CA ASP A 122 -21.06 6.70 -6.59
C ASP A 122 -20.78 5.46 -7.44
N ALA A 123 -20.34 5.64 -8.69
CA ALA A 123 -19.98 4.55 -9.61
C ALA A 123 -18.83 3.65 -9.10
N PHE A 124 -18.03 4.12 -8.15
CA PHE A 124 -16.89 3.39 -7.60
C PHE A 124 -17.05 3.01 -6.13
N LYS A 125 -18.19 3.28 -5.48
CA LYS A 125 -18.38 2.96 -4.06
C LYS A 125 -18.42 1.45 -3.82
N GLU A 126 -19.11 0.73 -4.70
CA GLU A 126 -19.19 -0.72 -4.65
C GLU A 126 -18.12 -1.37 -5.53
N ALA A 127 -17.65 -2.54 -5.10
CA ALA A 127 -16.69 -3.36 -5.83
C ALA A 127 -17.04 -4.84 -5.63
N THR A 128 -17.38 -5.55 -6.71
CA THR A 128 -17.71 -6.98 -6.63
C THR A 128 -16.50 -7.83 -6.22
N PHE A 129 -15.31 -7.39 -6.60
CA PHE A 129 -14.02 -8.02 -6.26
C PHE A 129 -13.57 -7.76 -4.81
N ASP A 130 -14.14 -6.74 -4.14
CA ASP A 130 -13.87 -6.40 -2.75
C ASP A 130 -15.17 -5.87 -2.10
N PRO A 131 -16.13 -6.76 -1.77
CA PRO A 131 -17.45 -6.35 -1.29
C PRO A 131 -17.37 -5.45 -0.06
N GLY A 132 -17.97 -4.27 -0.16
CA GLY A 132 -17.90 -3.26 0.89
C GLY A 132 -16.54 -2.60 1.02
N ARG A 133 -15.64 -2.72 0.03
CA ARG A 133 -14.30 -2.12 -0.04
C ARG A 133 -13.47 -2.33 1.23
N LYS A 134 -13.34 -3.58 1.67
CA LYS A 134 -12.66 -3.90 2.93
C LYS A 134 -11.15 -3.75 2.80
N HIS A 135 -10.59 -4.03 1.63
CA HIS A 135 -9.15 -4.09 1.41
C HIS A 135 -8.63 -3.02 0.45
N SER A 136 -9.51 -2.33 -0.30
CA SER A 136 -9.11 -1.45 -1.40
C SER A 136 -9.82 -0.08 -1.40
N VAL A 137 -9.11 0.92 -1.93
CA VAL A 137 -9.64 2.26 -2.24
C VAL A 137 -9.36 2.58 -3.71
N PRO A 138 -10.31 3.16 -4.48
CA PRO A 138 -10.04 3.58 -5.84
C PRO A 138 -8.91 4.62 -5.90
N TYR A 139 -7.92 4.37 -6.75
CA TYR A 139 -6.84 5.31 -7.03
C TYR A 139 -7.08 6.03 -8.38
N MET A 140 -7.15 5.24 -9.45
CA MET A 140 -7.46 5.69 -10.80
C MET A 140 -8.36 4.68 -11.50
N TRP A 141 -9.04 5.11 -12.56
CA TRP A 141 -9.84 4.25 -13.41
C TRP A 141 -9.68 4.68 -14.87
N GLY A 142 -9.93 3.76 -15.79
CA GLY A 142 -9.86 4.05 -17.21
C GLY A 142 -10.42 2.91 -18.06
N THR A 143 -10.30 3.06 -19.37
CA THR A 143 -10.70 2.06 -20.35
C THR A 143 -9.55 1.77 -21.29
N MET A 144 -9.43 0.53 -21.72
CA MET A 144 -8.56 0.18 -22.85
C MET A 144 -9.26 0.57 -24.17
N GLY A 145 -8.50 1.08 -25.13
CA GLY A 145 -9.01 1.47 -26.42
C GLY A 145 -7.94 1.46 -27.51
N ILE A 146 -8.30 1.91 -28.71
CA ILE A 146 -7.43 1.89 -29.88
C ILE A 146 -6.83 3.28 -30.10
N GLY A 147 -5.52 3.40 -29.89
CA GLY A 147 -4.75 4.57 -30.31
C GLY A 147 -4.32 4.43 -31.77
N TYR A 148 -4.71 5.37 -32.63
CA TYR A 148 -4.35 5.35 -34.05
C TYR A 148 -4.01 6.72 -34.62
N ARG A 149 -3.22 6.73 -35.69
CA ARG A 149 -2.89 7.96 -36.43
C ARG A 149 -4.01 8.29 -37.42
N LYS A 150 -4.78 9.35 -37.14
CA LYS A 150 -5.91 9.80 -37.99
C LYS A 150 -5.54 10.07 -39.46
N SER A 151 -4.29 10.40 -39.76
CA SER A 151 -3.83 10.60 -41.14
C SER A 151 -3.51 9.30 -41.90
N LYS A 152 -3.65 8.14 -41.25
CA LYS A 152 -3.33 6.82 -41.82
C LYS A 152 -4.51 5.84 -41.70
N VAL A 153 -5.26 5.88 -40.60
CA VAL A 153 -6.42 5.01 -40.39
C VAL A 153 -7.69 5.86 -40.44
N LYS A 154 -8.63 5.48 -41.31
CA LYS A 154 -9.89 6.23 -41.53
C LYS A 154 -10.92 5.99 -40.44
N ASP A 155 -11.04 4.75 -39.99
CA ASP A 155 -11.95 4.34 -38.92
C ASP A 155 -11.30 3.22 -38.09
N ALA A 156 -11.42 3.34 -36.78
CA ALA A 156 -10.96 2.36 -35.79
C ALA A 156 -11.96 2.29 -34.63
N SER A 157 -13.25 2.42 -34.95
CA SER A 157 -14.36 2.31 -34.00
C SER A 157 -14.65 0.88 -33.52
N SER A 158 -13.96 -0.12 -34.08
CA SER A 158 -14.14 -1.53 -33.75
C SER A 158 -12.79 -2.25 -33.63
N TRP A 159 -12.74 -3.22 -32.71
CA TRP A 159 -11.61 -4.15 -32.57
C TRP A 159 -11.32 -4.98 -33.83
N LYS A 160 -12.23 -5.02 -34.81
CA LYS A 160 -11.96 -5.60 -36.14
C LYS A 160 -10.70 -5.08 -36.79
N VAL A 161 -10.36 -3.80 -36.57
CA VAL A 161 -9.13 -3.20 -37.13
C VAL A 161 -7.86 -3.90 -36.62
N VAL A 162 -7.92 -4.56 -35.47
CA VAL A 162 -6.78 -5.31 -34.92
C VAL A 162 -6.61 -6.66 -35.62
N PHE A 163 -7.71 -7.33 -35.98
CA PHE A 163 -7.69 -8.73 -36.43
C PHE A 163 -7.90 -8.92 -37.93
N GLU A 164 -8.60 -8.01 -38.60
CA GLU A 164 -9.00 -8.14 -40.01
C GLU A 164 -8.25 -7.16 -40.94
N ASP A 165 -7.58 -6.14 -40.41
CA ASP A 165 -6.96 -5.08 -41.22
C ASP A 165 -5.66 -5.52 -41.88
N SER A 166 -5.79 -6.03 -43.11
CA SER A 166 -4.65 -6.38 -43.95
C SER A 166 -3.84 -5.18 -44.47
N GLU A 167 -4.43 -3.97 -44.53
CA GLU A 167 -3.75 -2.75 -45.02
C GLU A 167 -2.67 -2.29 -44.04
N HIS A 168 -2.89 -2.49 -42.74
CA HIS A 168 -1.99 -2.10 -41.67
C HIS A 168 -1.20 -3.27 -41.07
N SER A 169 -1.12 -4.40 -41.79
CA SER A 169 -0.34 -5.55 -41.36
C SER A 169 1.11 -5.19 -41.03
N GLY A 170 1.61 -5.68 -39.89
CA GLY A 170 2.94 -5.35 -39.35
C GLY A 170 3.06 -3.94 -38.75
N ARG A 171 1.96 -3.17 -38.64
CA ARG A 171 1.92 -1.81 -38.06
C ARG A 171 0.98 -1.68 -36.87
N ILE A 172 0.47 -2.80 -36.36
CA ILE A 172 -0.41 -2.87 -35.20
C ILE A 172 0.40 -3.46 -34.05
N SER A 173 0.40 -2.77 -32.91
CA SER A 173 1.01 -3.24 -31.67
C SER A 173 -0.08 -3.43 -30.62
N LEU A 174 0.04 -4.49 -29.83
CA LEU A 174 -0.84 -4.79 -28.71
C LEU A 174 -0.09 -4.61 -27.40
N LEU A 175 -0.86 -4.48 -26.30
CA LEU A 175 -0.30 -4.53 -24.96
C LEU A 175 0.34 -5.90 -24.72
N GLY A 176 1.41 -5.91 -23.94
CA GLY A 176 2.27 -7.09 -23.73
C GLY A 176 1.69 -8.16 -22.81
N ASP A 177 0.47 -8.00 -22.32
CA ASP A 177 -0.18 -8.92 -21.39
C ASP A 177 -1.30 -9.73 -22.06
N GLY A 178 -1.38 -11.02 -21.70
CA GLY A 178 -2.34 -11.94 -22.30
C GLY A 178 -3.80 -11.62 -21.98
N GLU A 179 -4.07 -11.01 -20.83
CA GLU A 179 -5.42 -10.68 -20.39
C GLU A 179 -6.05 -9.61 -21.28
N SER A 180 -5.32 -8.53 -21.55
CA SER A 180 -5.76 -7.47 -22.46
C SER A 180 -5.98 -8.02 -23.87
N VAL A 181 -5.06 -8.84 -24.39
CA VAL A 181 -5.18 -9.41 -25.74
C VAL A 181 -6.38 -10.35 -25.86
N ILE A 182 -6.59 -11.22 -24.88
CA ILE A 182 -7.77 -12.12 -24.85
C ILE A 182 -9.05 -11.29 -24.70
N GLY A 183 -9.07 -10.28 -23.83
CA GLY A 183 -10.22 -9.39 -23.67
C GLY A 183 -10.60 -8.68 -24.96
N VAL A 184 -9.61 -8.15 -25.69
CA VAL A 184 -9.82 -7.56 -27.02
C VAL A 184 -10.35 -8.57 -28.04
N ALA A 185 -9.81 -9.79 -28.05
CA ALA A 185 -10.28 -10.85 -28.93
C ALA A 185 -11.74 -11.26 -28.62
N LEU A 186 -12.11 -11.38 -27.34
CA LEU A 186 -13.47 -11.71 -26.92
C LEU A 186 -14.48 -10.60 -27.24
N GLN A 187 -14.05 -9.34 -27.22
CA GLN A 187 -14.88 -8.20 -27.66
C GLN A 187 -15.02 -8.12 -29.19
N TYR A 188 -14.13 -8.79 -29.93
CA TYR A 188 -14.17 -8.86 -31.39
C TYR A 188 -15.08 -9.98 -31.92
N LEU A 189 -15.09 -11.15 -31.25
CA LEU A 189 -15.92 -12.31 -31.60
C LEU A 189 -17.43 -12.04 -31.45
#